data_AF-A0A6A6IDV0-F1
#
_entry.id   AF-A0A6A6IDV0-F1
#
_cell.length_a   1.000
_cell.length_b   1.000
_cell.length_c   1.000
_cell.angle_alpha   90.00
_cell.angle_beta   90.00
_cell.angle_gamma   90.00
#
_symmetry.space_group_name_H-M   'P 1'
#
loop_
_entity.id
_entity.type
_entity.pdbx_description
1 polymer ?
#
loop_
_entity_poly.entity_id
_entity_poly.type
_entity_poly.pdbx_seq_one_letter_code
_entity_poly.pdbx_strand_id
1 'polypeptide(L)'
;MSNQNDNYTVGWICAIEPEYLAAELCLDETHPRMTCRLSPNDTNIYVLGKIGDHNVVIACLPNGSYGTISAANVATNMLRSFPNVRIGLMVGLGGGAPTPDSDIRLGDIVNTGFVNRPPTILLNAVMKLRVDYRRRPGSLEKAIDHILEKEEEELREDLGRPDPSTDILYRSNFVHPENSKKACVEACGMDLSTLVPPRPERKRPRSPMVHYGLIASGNQLMKDAFYRDELAEKWQILCFEMEAAGLMNDFPCLVVRGICDYSDSHKNKEWQAYAAMAAAAYAKDLLYTIPPSGVEDEKKISEVLSG
;
A
#
# COMPACT_ATOMS: atom_id res chain seq x y z
N MET A 1 25.40 -24.84 -9.29
CA MET A 1 24.00 -25.00 -8.85
C MET A 1 23.45 -23.59 -8.76
N SER A 2 22.40 -23.27 -9.50
CA SER A 2 21.78 -21.93 -9.42
C SER A 2 21.32 -21.67 -7.98
N ASN A 3 21.52 -20.46 -7.48
CA ASN A 3 20.98 -20.10 -6.17
C ASN A 3 19.45 -20.02 -6.33
N GLN A 4 18.69 -20.73 -5.50
CA GLN A 4 17.21 -20.73 -5.58
C GLN A 4 16.65 -19.30 -5.47
N ASN A 5 17.35 -18.43 -4.75
CA ASN A 5 17.00 -17.01 -4.61
C ASN A 5 17.01 -16.26 -5.94
N ASP A 6 17.75 -16.73 -6.94
CA ASP A 6 17.81 -16.12 -8.27
C ASP A 6 16.49 -16.29 -9.04
N ASN A 7 15.59 -17.17 -8.58
CA ASN A 7 14.28 -17.34 -9.21
C ASN A 7 13.31 -16.19 -8.88
N TYR A 8 13.60 -15.35 -7.89
CA TYR A 8 12.72 -14.27 -7.45
C TYR A 8 13.10 -12.96 -8.13
N THR A 9 12.13 -12.37 -8.84
CA THR A 9 12.32 -11.17 -9.66
C THR A 9 11.53 -9.97 -9.15
N VAL A 10 10.56 -10.19 -8.27
CA VAL A 10 9.71 -9.15 -7.67
C VAL A 10 9.96 -9.07 -6.18
N GLY A 11 10.34 -7.90 -5.68
CA GLY A 11 10.42 -7.61 -4.26
C GLY A 11 9.21 -6.82 -3.78
N TRP A 12 8.59 -7.24 -2.68
CA TRP A 12 7.45 -6.58 -2.07
C TRP A 12 7.76 -6.26 -0.60
N ILE A 13 7.70 -4.98 -0.24
CA ILE A 13 7.96 -4.50 1.13
C ILE A 13 6.68 -3.96 1.75
N CYS A 14 6.42 -4.42 2.98
CA CYS A 14 5.34 -3.98 3.86
C CYS A 14 5.94 -3.37 5.14
N ALA A 15 5.21 -2.49 5.82
CA ALA A 15 5.66 -1.83 7.05
C ALA A 15 5.05 -2.43 8.32
N ILE A 16 3.79 -2.87 8.29
CA ILE A 16 3.09 -3.36 9.49
C ILE A 16 2.31 -4.67 9.24
N GLU A 17 1.88 -5.29 10.32
CA GLU A 17 1.19 -6.60 10.33
C GLU A 17 -0.02 -6.67 9.38
N PRO A 18 -0.99 -5.74 9.37
CA PRO A 18 -2.11 -5.79 8.41
C PRO A 18 -1.67 -5.81 6.94
N GLU A 19 -0.60 -5.08 6.61
CA GLU A 19 -0.06 -5.00 5.26
C GLU A 19 0.64 -6.30 4.87
N TYR A 20 1.40 -6.87 5.80
CA TYR A 20 2.12 -8.12 5.59
C TYR A 20 1.18 -9.31 5.44
N LEU A 21 0.15 -9.38 6.29
CA LEU A 21 -0.93 -10.37 6.20
C LEU A 21 -1.66 -10.26 4.85
N ALA A 22 -2.06 -9.06 4.45
CA ALA A 22 -2.71 -8.84 3.16
C ALA A 22 -1.83 -9.25 1.97
N ALA A 23 -0.52 -9.00 2.04
CA ALA A 23 0.42 -9.40 1.00
C ALA A 23 0.56 -10.93 0.91
N GLU A 24 0.64 -11.63 2.04
CA GLU A 24 0.72 -13.10 2.08
C GLU A 24 -0.55 -13.76 1.51
N LEU A 25 -1.73 -13.26 1.87
CA LEU A 25 -3.01 -13.71 1.33
C LEU A 25 -3.18 -13.44 -0.18
N CYS A 26 -2.43 -12.49 -0.72
CA CYS A 26 -2.43 -12.21 -2.15
C CYS A 26 -1.57 -13.18 -2.97
N LEU A 27 -0.78 -14.07 -2.36
CA LEU A 27 -0.05 -15.10 -3.09
C LEU A 27 -1.01 -16.12 -3.72
N ASP A 28 -0.72 -16.55 -4.94
CA ASP A 28 -1.40 -17.69 -5.57
C ASP A 28 -0.81 -19.02 -5.10
N GLU A 29 0.48 -19.01 -4.77
CA GLU A 29 1.22 -20.14 -4.21
C GLU A 29 2.27 -19.63 -3.20
N THR A 30 2.37 -20.28 -2.05
CA THR A 30 3.44 -20.03 -1.06
C THR A 30 4.54 -21.06 -1.22
N HIS A 31 5.78 -20.60 -1.42
CA HIS A 31 6.95 -21.46 -1.57
C HIS A 31 7.58 -21.83 -0.20
N PRO A 32 8.14 -23.04 -0.04
CA PRO A 32 8.80 -23.45 1.20
C PRO A 32 10.06 -22.63 1.53
N ARG A 33 10.16 -22.14 2.78
CA ARG A 33 11.31 -21.39 3.30
C ARG A 33 12.66 -22.12 3.21
N MET A 34 12.66 -23.46 3.30
CA MET A 34 13.88 -24.28 3.44
C MET A 34 14.82 -24.22 2.22
N THR A 35 14.40 -23.59 1.13
CA THR A 35 15.13 -23.60 -0.15
C THR A 35 16.03 -22.38 -0.35
N CYS A 36 15.88 -21.31 0.46
CA CYS A 36 16.58 -20.04 0.24
C CYS A 36 17.73 -19.82 1.23
N ARG A 37 18.90 -19.40 0.73
CA ARG A 37 20.08 -19.08 1.56
C ARG A 37 20.19 -17.58 1.74
N LEU A 38 20.04 -17.10 2.97
CA LEU A 38 20.19 -15.67 3.25
C LEU A 38 21.65 -15.25 3.27
N SER A 39 21.92 -14.03 2.83
CA SER A 39 23.25 -13.41 2.96
C SER A 39 23.63 -13.28 4.44
N PRO A 40 24.93 -13.39 4.82
CA PRO A 40 25.37 -13.08 6.17
C PRO A 40 24.88 -11.69 6.62
N ASN A 41 24.37 -11.59 7.86
CA ASN A 41 23.80 -10.38 8.46
C ASN A 41 22.49 -9.87 7.83
N ASP A 42 21.83 -10.64 6.97
CA ASP A 42 20.44 -10.37 6.64
C ASP A 42 19.56 -10.79 7.83
N THR A 43 18.88 -9.82 8.44
CA THR A 43 18.00 -10.00 9.60
C THR A 43 16.53 -10.07 9.23
N ASN A 44 16.19 -9.94 7.95
CA ASN A 44 14.80 -9.98 7.50
C ASN A 44 14.24 -11.40 7.59
N ILE A 45 12.92 -11.47 7.78
CA ILE A 45 12.14 -12.68 7.60
C ILE A 45 11.35 -12.52 6.32
N TYR A 46 11.44 -13.52 5.44
CA TYR A 46 10.77 -13.50 4.15
C TYR A 46 9.62 -14.50 4.08
N VAL A 47 8.60 -14.10 3.34
CA VAL A 47 7.64 -15.00 2.71
C VAL A 47 7.95 -15.02 1.22
N LEU A 48 7.89 -16.23 0.65
CA LEU A 48 8.24 -16.48 -0.72
C LEU A 48 7.03 -17.11 -1.40
N GLY A 49 6.74 -16.71 -2.62
CA GLY A 49 5.62 -17.27 -3.34
C GLY A 49 5.54 -16.84 -4.78
N LYS A 50 4.36 -17.03 -5.36
CA LYS A 50 4.04 -16.73 -6.74
C LYS A 50 2.78 -15.87 -6.83
N ILE A 51 2.78 -14.88 -7.71
CA ILE A 51 1.59 -14.15 -8.15
C ILE A 51 1.56 -14.19 -9.67
N GLY A 52 0.52 -14.81 -10.23
CA GLY A 52 0.46 -15.13 -11.66
C GLY A 52 1.67 -15.94 -12.10
N ASP A 53 2.51 -15.34 -12.94
CA ASP A 53 3.76 -15.96 -13.43
C ASP A 53 5.04 -15.37 -12.81
N HIS A 54 4.90 -14.57 -11.75
CA HIS A 54 6.02 -13.91 -11.08
C HIS A 54 6.33 -14.54 -9.74
N ASN A 55 7.60 -14.85 -9.49
CA ASN A 55 8.07 -15.24 -8.17
C ASN A 55 8.34 -13.99 -7.34
N VAL A 56 7.67 -13.90 -6.19
CA VAL A 56 7.65 -12.72 -5.31
C VAL A 56 8.35 -13.05 -3.99
N VAL A 57 9.22 -12.16 -3.55
CA VAL A 57 9.78 -12.15 -2.20
C VAL A 57 9.17 -11.00 -1.40
N ILE A 58 8.50 -11.35 -0.30
CA ILE A 58 7.82 -10.42 0.60
C ILE A 58 8.65 -10.26 1.87
N ALA A 59 8.86 -9.03 2.31
CA ALA A 59 9.43 -8.71 3.63
C ALA A 59 8.60 -7.66 4.35
N CYS A 60 8.53 -7.75 5.68
CA CYS A 60 7.96 -6.73 6.53
C CYS A 60 9.06 -6.03 7.34
N LEU A 61 8.85 -4.76 7.67
CA LEU A 61 9.67 -4.05 8.64
C LEU A 61 9.59 -4.74 10.03
N PRO A 62 10.65 -4.68 10.85
CA PRO A 62 10.62 -5.24 12.20
C PRO A 62 9.50 -4.62 13.06
N ASN A 63 8.87 -5.44 13.90
CA ASN A 63 7.78 -4.97 14.76
C ASN A 63 8.23 -3.75 15.61
N GLY A 64 7.40 -2.72 15.65
CA GLY A 64 7.68 -1.44 16.33
C GLY A 64 8.67 -0.52 15.60
N SER A 65 9.21 -0.94 14.45
CA SER A 65 10.05 -0.12 13.58
C SER A 65 9.24 0.31 12.35
N TYR A 66 9.21 1.61 12.08
CA TYR A 66 8.57 2.20 10.90
C TYR A 66 9.41 3.38 10.42
N GLY A 67 9.06 3.91 9.26
CA GLY A 67 9.78 5.01 8.66
C GLY A 67 10.91 4.61 7.72
N THR A 68 11.50 5.64 7.12
CA THR A 68 12.44 5.54 6.00
C THR A 68 13.67 4.67 6.26
N ILE A 69 14.31 4.77 7.43
CA ILE A 69 15.55 4.04 7.75
C ILE A 69 15.27 2.53 7.80
N SER A 70 14.16 2.14 8.42
CA SER A 70 13.79 0.73 8.54
C SER A 70 13.47 0.15 7.16
N ALA A 71 12.75 0.90 6.31
CA ALA A 71 12.46 0.50 4.94
C ALA A 71 13.73 0.30 4.11
N ALA A 72 14.68 1.25 4.17
CA ALA A 72 15.96 1.15 3.47
C ALA A 72 16.78 -0.09 3.89
N ASN A 73 16.82 -0.38 5.20
CA ASN A 73 17.52 -1.56 5.73
C ASN A 73 16.89 -2.87 5.22
N VAL A 74 15.55 -2.97 5.25
CA VAL A 74 14.83 -4.14 4.73
C VAL A 74 15.12 -4.32 3.24
N ALA A 75 15.03 -3.26 2.45
CA ALA A 75 15.30 -3.31 1.01
C ALA A 75 16.75 -3.73 0.70
N THR A 76 17.72 -3.14 1.40
CA THR A 76 19.15 -3.47 1.23
C THR A 76 19.41 -4.95 1.51
N ASN A 77 18.86 -5.47 2.59
CA ASN A 77 18.99 -6.88 2.95
C ASN A 77 18.30 -7.80 1.93
N MET A 78 17.11 -7.41 1.45
CA MET A 78 16.41 -8.15 0.39
C MET A 78 17.25 -8.26 -0.87
N LEU A 79 17.81 -7.15 -1.36
CA LEU A 79 18.63 -7.17 -2.58
C LEU A 79 19.93 -7.96 -2.43
N ARG A 80 20.49 -8.03 -1.22
CA ARG A 80 21.67 -8.85 -0.92
C ARG A 80 21.36 -10.33 -0.96
N SER A 81 20.22 -10.75 -0.42
CA SER A 81 19.80 -12.16 -0.41
C SER A 81 19.16 -12.59 -1.72
N PHE A 82 18.45 -11.70 -2.42
CA PHE A 82 17.71 -11.96 -3.66
C PHE A 82 18.25 -11.06 -4.79
N PRO A 83 19.44 -11.37 -5.33
CA PRO A 83 20.13 -10.48 -6.26
C PRO A 83 19.43 -10.33 -7.62
N ASN A 84 18.51 -11.25 -7.98
CA ASN A 84 17.76 -11.20 -9.24
C ASN A 84 16.44 -10.41 -9.15
N VAL A 85 16.16 -9.72 -8.03
CA VAL A 85 15.03 -8.77 -7.95
C VAL A 85 15.25 -7.63 -8.93
N ARG A 86 14.25 -7.37 -9.78
CA ARG A 86 14.27 -6.42 -10.90
C ARG A 86 13.22 -5.33 -10.76
N ILE A 87 12.09 -5.65 -10.15
CA ILE A 87 11.05 -4.66 -9.82
C ILE A 87 10.70 -4.71 -8.34
N GLY A 88 10.45 -3.54 -7.77
CA GLY A 88 10.03 -3.38 -6.38
C GLY A 88 8.59 -2.89 -6.25
N LEU A 89 7.92 -3.33 -5.20
CA LEU A 89 6.63 -2.79 -4.74
C LEU A 89 6.76 -2.39 -3.27
N MET A 90 6.31 -1.19 -2.94
CA MET A 90 6.06 -0.75 -1.56
C MET A 90 4.56 -0.64 -1.39
N VAL A 91 3.96 -1.62 -0.74
CA VAL A 91 2.50 -1.71 -0.59
C VAL A 91 2.17 -1.61 0.88
N GLY A 92 1.26 -0.71 1.21
CA GLY A 92 0.81 -0.58 2.58
C GLY A 92 -0.27 0.47 2.73
N LEU A 93 -0.35 1.04 3.93
CA LEU A 93 -1.33 2.04 4.31
C LEU A 93 -0.80 3.45 4.12
N GLY A 94 -1.71 4.37 3.91
CA GLY A 94 -1.45 5.80 4.00
C GLY A 94 -2.69 6.56 4.45
N GLY A 95 -2.49 7.81 4.84
CA GLY A 95 -3.58 8.71 5.19
C GLY A 95 -3.98 9.55 3.98
N GLY A 96 -5.26 9.61 3.66
CA GLY A 96 -5.79 10.38 2.53
C GLY A 96 -5.76 11.87 2.78
N ALA A 97 -5.67 12.65 1.70
CA ALA A 97 -5.79 14.10 1.72
C ALA A 97 -6.93 14.54 0.77
N PRO A 98 -8.19 14.50 1.23
CA PRO A 98 -9.32 14.87 0.39
C PRO A 98 -9.28 16.37 0.05
N THR A 99 -9.49 16.70 -1.22
CA THR A 99 -9.64 18.09 -1.69
C THR A 99 -10.93 18.21 -2.51
N PRO A 100 -11.40 19.43 -2.82
CA PRO A 100 -12.56 19.61 -3.69
C PRO A 100 -12.41 18.92 -5.06
N ASP A 101 -11.18 18.83 -5.57
CA ASP A 101 -10.85 18.20 -6.86
C ASP A 101 -10.59 16.70 -6.77
N SER A 102 -10.30 16.19 -5.56
CA SER A 102 -9.96 14.78 -5.31
C SER A 102 -10.70 14.26 -4.08
N ASP A 103 -11.87 13.65 -4.33
CA ASP A 103 -12.67 12.97 -3.31
C ASP A 103 -12.05 11.61 -2.93
N ILE A 104 -11.04 11.64 -2.06
CA ILE A 104 -10.40 10.44 -1.51
C ILE A 104 -11.20 9.93 -0.31
N ARG A 105 -11.43 8.62 -0.26
CA ARG A 105 -12.22 7.96 0.81
C ARG A 105 -11.47 6.81 1.45
N LEU A 106 -11.91 6.42 2.64
CA LEU A 106 -11.34 5.24 3.30
C LEU A 106 -11.56 3.99 2.45
N GLY A 107 -10.53 3.15 2.39
CA GLY A 107 -10.44 1.98 1.54
C GLY A 107 -10.09 2.26 0.08
N ASP A 108 -10.03 3.53 -0.37
CA ASP A 108 -9.48 3.85 -1.68
C ASP A 108 -7.99 3.53 -1.75
N ILE A 109 -7.46 3.47 -2.97
CA ILE A 109 -6.04 3.29 -3.22
C ILE A 109 -5.48 4.54 -3.88
N VAL A 110 -4.30 4.94 -3.44
CA VAL A 110 -3.46 5.94 -4.09
C VAL A 110 -2.18 5.28 -4.54
N ASN A 111 -1.78 5.49 -5.79
CA ASN A 111 -0.42 5.17 -6.22
C ASN A 111 0.24 6.36 -6.90
N THR A 112 1.58 6.36 -6.91
CA THR A 112 2.39 7.38 -7.56
C THR A 112 3.36 6.75 -8.55
N GLY A 113 3.47 7.37 -9.73
CA GLY A 113 4.54 7.09 -10.70
C GLY A 113 5.64 8.16 -10.71
N PHE A 114 5.56 9.16 -9.82
CA PHE A 114 6.35 10.40 -9.93
C PHE A 114 7.61 10.43 -9.06
N VAL A 115 7.64 9.65 -7.98
CA VAL A 115 8.73 9.63 -7.01
C VAL A 115 9.62 8.42 -7.30
N ASN A 116 10.92 8.67 -7.54
CA ASN A 116 11.91 7.66 -7.96
C ASN A 116 11.40 6.73 -9.09
N ARG A 117 11.18 7.32 -10.28
CA ARG A 117 10.55 6.73 -11.49
C ARG A 117 10.54 5.19 -11.44
N PRO A 118 9.40 4.58 -11.05
CA PRO A 118 9.25 3.13 -11.10
C PRO A 118 9.66 2.62 -12.48
N PRO A 119 10.20 1.39 -12.59
CA PRO A 119 10.48 0.75 -13.87
C PRO A 119 9.35 0.94 -14.88
N THR A 120 9.70 1.17 -16.15
CA THR A 120 8.71 1.55 -17.18
C THR A 120 7.63 0.47 -17.32
N ILE A 121 7.99 -0.80 -17.10
CA ILE A 121 7.03 -1.90 -17.08
C ILE A 121 5.92 -1.72 -16.03
N LEU A 122 6.24 -1.21 -14.84
CA LEU A 122 5.26 -0.93 -13.79
C LEU A 122 4.32 0.21 -14.20
N LEU A 123 4.88 1.28 -14.80
CA LEU A 123 4.08 2.42 -15.28
C LEU A 123 3.12 2.01 -16.41
N ASN A 124 3.58 1.14 -17.32
CA ASN A 124 2.74 0.58 -18.38
C ASN A 124 1.62 -0.31 -17.81
N ALA A 125 1.93 -1.13 -16.80
CA ALA A 125 0.95 -1.96 -16.11
C ALA A 125 -0.10 -1.10 -15.39
N VAL A 126 0.31 -0.03 -14.70
CA VAL A 126 -0.60 0.95 -14.08
C VAL A 126 -1.56 1.54 -15.12
N MET A 127 -1.07 1.92 -16.29
CA MET A 127 -1.91 2.47 -17.36
C MET A 127 -2.89 1.44 -17.92
N LYS A 128 -2.46 0.19 -18.11
CA LYS A 128 -3.33 -0.89 -18.56
C LYS A 128 -4.42 -1.22 -17.53
N LEU A 129 -4.04 -1.31 -16.25
CA LEU A 129 -4.97 -1.60 -15.16
C LEU A 129 -6.00 -0.47 -14.98
N ARG A 130 -5.57 0.79 -15.13
CA ARG A 130 -6.47 1.96 -15.15
C ARG A 130 -7.55 1.85 -16.23
N VAL A 131 -7.21 1.37 -17.43
CA VAL A 131 -8.19 1.12 -18.50
C VAL A 131 -9.11 -0.03 -18.13
N ASP A 132 -8.57 -1.11 -17.57
CA ASP A 132 -9.35 -2.28 -17.21
C ASP A 132 -10.39 -2.00 -16.12
N TYR A 133 -10.04 -1.24 -15.09
CA TYR A 133 -10.99 -0.80 -14.06
C TYR A 133 -12.05 0.15 -14.59
N ARG A 134 -11.74 0.98 -15.59
CA ARG A 134 -12.76 1.79 -16.28
C ARG A 134 -13.72 0.91 -17.09
N ARG A 135 -13.20 -0.11 -17.79
CA ARG A 135 -14.00 -1.03 -18.62
C ARG A 135 -14.84 -2.00 -17.79
N ARG A 136 -14.31 -2.43 -16.64
CA ARG A 136 -14.92 -3.40 -15.72
C ARG A 136 -14.92 -2.80 -14.31
N PRO A 137 -15.73 -1.78 -14.03
CA PRO A 137 -15.72 -1.20 -12.70
C PRO A 137 -16.17 -2.26 -11.69
N GLY A 138 -15.72 -2.15 -10.44
CA GLY A 138 -15.96 -3.15 -9.39
C GLY A 138 -15.15 -4.45 -9.55
N SER A 139 -14.24 -4.57 -10.52
CA SER A 139 -13.38 -5.76 -10.61
C SER A 139 -12.43 -5.87 -9.43
N LEU A 140 -11.95 -4.75 -8.88
CA LEU A 140 -11.10 -4.75 -7.69
C LEU A 140 -11.85 -5.20 -6.44
N GLU A 141 -13.10 -4.76 -6.26
CA GLU A 141 -13.99 -5.26 -5.20
C GLU A 141 -14.10 -6.79 -5.29
N LYS A 142 -14.39 -7.32 -6.49
CA LYS A 142 -14.45 -8.76 -6.74
C LYS A 142 -13.12 -9.49 -6.49
N ALA A 143 -11.99 -8.85 -6.80
CA ALA A 143 -10.68 -9.43 -6.54
C ALA A 143 -10.43 -9.56 -5.04
N ILE A 144 -10.79 -8.54 -4.25
CA ILE A 144 -10.74 -8.58 -2.79
C ILE A 144 -11.66 -9.69 -2.26
N ASP A 145 -12.93 -9.71 -2.69
CA ASP A 145 -13.90 -10.72 -2.26
C ASP A 145 -13.38 -12.15 -2.54
N HIS A 146 -12.80 -12.38 -3.73
CA HIS A 146 -12.25 -13.68 -4.10
C HIS A 146 -11.02 -14.12 -3.28
N ILE A 147 -10.21 -13.16 -2.80
CA ILE A 147 -9.12 -13.46 -1.87
C ILE A 147 -9.72 -13.89 -0.52
N LEU A 148 -10.67 -13.10 0.00
CA LEU A 148 -11.26 -13.32 1.31
C LEU A 148 -12.17 -14.56 1.39
N GLU A 149 -12.80 -14.98 0.29
CA GLU A 149 -13.62 -16.19 0.20
C GLU A 149 -12.86 -17.49 0.51
N LYS A 150 -11.52 -17.47 0.45
CA LYS A 150 -10.66 -18.62 0.74
C LYS A 150 -10.29 -18.75 2.22
N GLU A 151 -10.55 -17.69 2.98
CA GLU A 151 -10.15 -17.58 4.38
C GLU A 151 -11.27 -17.97 5.33
N GLU A 152 -10.88 -18.33 6.56
CA GLU A 152 -11.81 -18.62 7.65
C GLU A 152 -12.66 -17.39 8.00
N GLU A 153 -13.86 -17.63 8.55
CA GLU A 153 -14.86 -16.58 8.80
C GLU A 153 -14.31 -15.39 9.58
N GLU A 154 -13.58 -15.64 10.67
CA GLU A 154 -13.03 -14.61 11.54
C GLU A 154 -12.06 -13.67 10.79
N LEU A 155 -11.21 -14.24 9.95
CA LEU A 155 -10.24 -13.48 9.16
C LEU A 155 -10.91 -12.70 8.03
N ARG A 156 -11.95 -13.30 7.43
CA ARG A 156 -12.79 -12.67 6.40
C ARG A 156 -13.58 -11.48 6.95
N GLU A 157 -14.05 -11.57 8.19
CA GLU A 157 -14.72 -10.45 8.88
C GLU A 157 -13.73 -9.33 9.22
N ASP A 158 -12.53 -9.66 9.72
CA ASP A 158 -11.51 -8.67 10.09
C ASP A 158 -10.96 -7.89 8.88
N LEU A 159 -10.66 -8.58 7.77
CA LEU A 159 -10.15 -7.96 6.53
C LEU A 159 -11.27 -7.42 5.63
N GLY A 160 -12.53 -7.70 5.96
CA GLY A 160 -13.71 -7.30 5.22
C GLY A 160 -13.90 -5.78 5.22
N ARG A 161 -14.64 -5.27 4.23
CA ARG A 161 -14.94 -3.83 4.16
C ARG A 161 -15.76 -3.40 5.38
N PRO A 162 -15.32 -2.40 6.17
CA PRO A 162 -16.10 -1.85 7.27
C PRO A 162 -17.41 -1.23 6.80
N ASP A 163 -18.31 -0.96 7.76
CA ASP A 163 -19.55 -0.27 7.45
C ASP A 163 -19.26 1.12 6.84
N PRO A 164 -19.85 1.48 5.68
CA PRO A 164 -19.61 2.78 5.05
C PRO A 164 -19.88 4.00 5.94
N SER A 165 -20.72 3.86 6.97
CA SER A 165 -20.99 4.93 7.95
C SER A 165 -19.80 5.26 8.86
N THR A 166 -18.79 4.39 8.93
CA THR A 166 -17.55 4.64 9.70
C THR A 166 -16.49 5.39 8.89
N ASP A 167 -16.75 5.68 7.61
CA ASP A 167 -16.00 6.64 6.79
C ASP A 167 -16.42 8.08 7.14
N ILE A 168 -15.77 8.63 8.18
CA ILE A 168 -16.07 9.95 8.73
C ILE A 168 -14.92 10.90 8.47
N LEU A 169 -15.22 12.04 7.84
CA LEU A 169 -14.28 13.14 7.62
C LEU A 169 -14.68 14.36 8.47
N TYR A 170 -13.86 14.66 9.47
CA TYR A 170 -14.01 15.84 10.32
C TYR A 170 -13.48 17.09 9.61
N ARG A 171 -13.99 18.26 9.97
CA ARG A 171 -13.44 19.54 9.51
C ARG A 171 -12.00 19.69 10.00
N SER A 172 -11.15 20.33 9.21
CA SER A 172 -9.73 20.49 9.53
C SER A 172 -9.45 21.30 10.79
N ASN A 173 -10.39 22.15 11.21
CA ASN A 173 -10.29 22.90 12.46
C ASN A 173 -10.74 22.11 13.71
N PHE A 174 -11.22 20.88 13.54
CA PHE A 174 -11.68 20.04 14.63
C PHE A 174 -10.61 19.00 14.95
N VAL A 175 -10.07 19.04 16.17
CA VAL A 175 -8.95 18.20 16.59
C VAL A 175 -9.44 17.17 17.61
N HIS A 176 -9.07 15.91 17.39
CA HIS A 176 -9.37 14.82 18.31
C HIS A 176 -8.63 15.05 19.65
N PRO A 177 -9.28 14.89 20.81
CA PRO A 177 -8.63 15.11 22.10
C PRO A 177 -7.43 14.17 22.31
N GLU A 178 -6.23 14.73 22.52
CA GLU A 178 -4.95 13.99 22.52
C GLU A 178 -4.88 12.80 23.51
N ASN A 179 -5.64 12.84 24.60
CA ASN A 179 -5.64 11.82 25.66
C ASN A 179 -6.86 10.88 25.60
N SER A 180 -7.71 11.01 24.59
CA SER A 180 -8.85 10.12 24.44
C SER A 180 -8.41 8.77 23.89
N LYS A 181 -8.72 7.69 24.62
CA LYS A 181 -8.64 6.32 24.09
C LYS A 181 -9.94 5.87 23.43
N LYS A 182 -10.96 6.74 23.43
CA LYS A 182 -12.28 6.46 22.88
C LYS A 182 -12.24 6.51 21.37
N ALA A 183 -13.16 5.80 20.72
CA ALA A 183 -13.38 5.93 19.29
C ALA A 183 -13.76 7.37 18.92
N CYS A 184 -13.42 7.81 17.71
CA CYS A 184 -13.66 9.18 17.25
C CYS A 184 -15.13 9.59 17.43
N VAL A 185 -16.08 8.73 17.03
CA VAL A 185 -17.52 8.99 17.20
C VAL A 185 -17.91 9.28 18.65
N GLU A 186 -17.32 8.55 19.61
CA GLU A 186 -17.63 8.71 21.04
C GLU A 186 -17.00 9.98 21.63
N ALA A 187 -15.78 10.33 21.20
CA ALA A 187 -15.05 11.50 21.71
C ALA A 187 -15.47 12.82 21.05
N CYS A 188 -15.85 12.77 19.78
CA CYS A 188 -16.00 13.92 18.89
C CYS A 188 -17.45 14.16 18.47
N GLY A 189 -18.32 13.15 18.61
CA GLY A 189 -19.68 13.19 18.11
C GLY A 189 -19.76 13.17 16.57
N MET A 190 -20.99 13.22 16.06
CA MET A 190 -21.29 13.26 14.63
C MET A 190 -22.17 14.48 14.27
N ASP A 191 -21.95 15.60 14.96
CA ASP A 191 -22.70 16.82 14.70
C ASP A 191 -22.27 17.45 13.36
N LEU A 192 -23.23 17.98 12.59
CA LEU A 192 -22.95 18.60 11.28
C LEU A 192 -22.00 19.81 11.37
N SER A 193 -21.87 20.42 12.55
CA SER A 193 -20.91 21.49 12.80
C SER A 193 -19.45 21.01 12.84
N THR A 194 -19.19 19.74 13.20
CA THR A 194 -17.83 19.17 13.29
C THR A 194 -17.42 18.40 12.04
N LEU A 195 -18.39 17.92 11.26
CA LEU A 195 -18.17 17.13 10.05
C LEU A 195 -18.05 17.99 8.79
N VAL A 196 -17.27 17.50 7.83
CA VAL A 196 -17.35 17.99 6.44
C VAL A 196 -18.75 17.68 5.90
N PRO A 197 -19.40 18.61 5.16
CA PRO A 197 -20.72 18.34 4.58
C PRO A 197 -20.78 17.04 3.77
N PRO A 198 -21.95 16.40 3.67
CA PRO A 198 -22.10 15.15 2.93
C PRO A 198 -21.52 15.25 1.53
N ARG A 199 -20.56 14.36 1.24
CA ARG A 199 -19.94 14.24 -0.08
C ARG A 199 -20.89 13.50 -1.02
N PRO A 200 -20.89 13.79 -2.34
CA PRO A 200 -21.79 13.14 -3.29
C PRO A 200 -21.73 11.61 -3.21
N GLU A 201 -22.87 10.94 -3.33
CA GLU A 201 -22.87 9.47 -3.37
C GLU A 201 -22.07 8.96 -4.57
N ARG A 202 -21.19 8.00 -4.31
CA ARG A 202 -20.49 7.28 -5.37
C ARG A 202 -21.46 6.30 -6.01
N LYS A 203 -21.41 6.18 -7.35
CA LYS A 203 -22.19 5.17 -8.10
C LYS A 203 -21.97 3.74 -7.60
N ARG A 204 -20.83 3.47 -6.96
CA ARG A 204 -20.44 2.18 -6.41
C ARG A 204 -19.82 2.39 -5.02
N PRO A 205 -20.61 2.45 -3.96
CA PRO A 205 -20.12 2.82 -2.62
C PRO A 205 -19.24 1.75 -1.98
N ARG A 206 -19.33 0.48 -2.42
CA ARG A 206 -18.52 -0.63 -1.93
C ARG A 206 -17.19 -0.82 -2.66
N SER A 207 -17.10 -0.38 -3.92
CA SER A 207 -15.89 -0.54 -4.71
C SER A 207 -14.88 0.56 -4.34
N PRO A 208 -13.65 0.20 -3.94
CA PRO A 208 -12.59 1.18 -3.75
C PRO A 208 -12.25 1.87 -5.08
N MET A 209 -11.94 3.16 -5.03
CA MET A 209 -11.43 3.92 -6.18
C MET A 209 -9.91 3.96 -6.17
N VAL A 210 -9.31 3.97 -7.36
CA VAL A 210 -7.86 4.14 -7.52
C VAL A 210 -7.58 5.55 -8.00
N HIS A 211 -6.80 6.29 -7.22
CA HIS A 211 -6.31 7.62 -7.51
C HIS A 211 -4.83 7.55 -7.91
N TYR A 212 -4.45 8.38 -8.87
CA TYR A 212 -3.11 8.39 -9.46
C TYR A 212 -2.52 9.78 -9.28
N GLY A 213 -1.54 9.93 -8.38
CA GLY A 213 -1.01 11.25 -8.05
C GLY A 213 0.09 11.21 -7.00
N LEU A 214 0.38 12.36 -6.40
CA LEU A 214 1.51 12.51 -5.50
C LEU A 214 1.22 11.91 -4.13
N ILE A 215 2.17 11.13 -3.64
CA ILE A 215 2.22 10.59 -2.28
C ILE A 215 3.36 11.30 -1.57
N ALA A 216 3.05 12.03 -0.50
CA ALA A 216 4.04 12.68 0.33
C ALA A 216 4.59 11.68 1.36
N SER A 217 5.92 11.62 1.44
CA SER A 217 6.62 10.68 2.31
C SER A 217 7.49 11.44 3.31
N GLY A 218 7.45 11.04 4.59
CA GLY A 218 8.26 11.65 5.65
C GLY A 218 8.43 10.75 6.86
N ASN A 219 9.36 11.08 7.76
CA ASN A 219 9.62 10.28 8.96
C ASN A 219 8.69 10.60 10.14
N GLN A 220 7.69 11.47 9.95
CA GLN A 220 6.71 11.86 10.95
C GLN A 220 5.31 11.60 10.43
N LEU A 221 4.45 11.09 11.31
CA LEU A 221 3.04 10.87 11.01
C LEU A 221 2.33 12.22 10.89
N MET A 222 1.70 12.48 9.75
CA MET A 222 0.82 13.64 9.56
C MET A 222 -0.43 13.49 10.43
N LYS A 223 -0.67 14.45 11.32
CA LYS A 223 -1.85 14.48 12.22
C LYS A 223 -2.52 15.84 12.27
N ASP A 224 -2.00 16.82 11.54
CA ASP A 224 -2.53 18.17 11.49
C ASP A 224 -3.31 18.36 10.20
N ALA A 225 -4.63 18.45 10.33
CA ALA A 225 -5.53 18.56 9.19
C ALA A 225 -5.37 19.89 8.42
N PHE A 226 -5.03 20.99 9.10
CA PHE A 226 -4.79 22.27 8.43
C PHE A 226 -3.51 22.21 7.60
N TYR A 227 -2.45 21.69 8.18
CA TYR A 227 -1.18 21.57 7.47
C TYR A 227 -1.25 20.53 6.34
N ARG A 228 -2.00 19.43 6.54
CA ARG A 228 -2.36 18.49 5.49
C ARG A 228 -3.05 19.20 4.32
N ASP A 229 -4.10 19.99 4.60
CA ASP A 229 -4.88 20.69 3.56
C ASP A 229 -4.00 21.69 2.80
N GLU A 230 -3.17 22.48 3.51
CA GLU A 230 -2.22 23.43 2.90
C GLU A 230 -1.27 22.71 1.92
N LEU A 231 -0.67 21.61 2.36
CA LEU A 231 0.25 20.83 1.52
C LEU A 231 -0.48 20.14 0.35
N ALA A 232 -1.68 19.60 0.59
CA ALA A 232 -2.50 18.95 -0.41
C ALA A 232 -2.87 19.91 -1.53
N GLU A 233 -3.34 21.12 -1.21
CA GLU A 233 -3.65 22.14 -2.21
C GLU A 233 -2.39 22.61 -2.95
N LYS A 234 -1.33 22.93 -2.20
CA LYS A 234 -0.10 23.50 -2.76
C LYS A 234 0.63 22.56 -3.71
N TRP A 235 0.67 21.27 -3.38
CA TRP A 235 1.47 20.28 -4.11
C TRP A 235 0.63 19.21 -4.79
N GLN A 236 -0.69 19.26 -4.70
CA GLN A 236 -1.59 18.24 -5.23
C GLN A 236 -1.29 16.85 -4.64
N ILE A 237 -0.99 16.83 -3.33
CA ILE A 237 -0.75 15.59 -2.57
C ILE A 237 -2.08 14.91 -2.32
N LEU A 238 -2.14 13.61 -2.61
CA LEU A 238 -3.32 12.77 -2.42
C LEU A 238 -3.23 11.94 -1.13
N CYS A 239 -2.02 11.62 -0.69
CA CYS A 239 -1.80 10.71 0.44
C CYS A 239 -0.49 11.04 1.16
N PHE A 240 -0.46 10.82 2.47
CA PHE A 240 0.75 10.86 3.30
C PHE A 240 1.10 9.46 3.81
N GLU A 241 2.39 9.12 3.84
CA GLU A 241 2.93 7.86 4.35
C GLU A 241 4.36 8.06 4.90
N MET A 242 4.99 7.00 5.44
CA MET A 242 6.23 7.17 6.22
C MET A 242 7.48 6.46 5.68
N GLU A 243 7.36 5.60 4.68
CA GLU A 243 8.43 4.66 4.31
C GLU A 243 9.08 4.97 2.96
N ALA A 244 8.30 5.35 1.95
CA ALA A 244 8.76 5.36 0.55
C ALA A 244 9.99 6.26 0.30
N ALA A 245 10.14 7.36 1.04
CA ALA A 245 11.30 8.24 0.96
C ALA A 245 12.63 7.53 1.26
N GLY A 246 12.61 6.51 2.12
CA GLY A 246 13.78 5.69 2.41
C GLY A 246 14.18 4.76 1.27
N LEU A 247 13.25 4.46 0.36
CA LEU A 247 13.47 3.56 -0.77
C LEU A 247 13.87 4.29 -2.05
N MET A 248 13.73 5.62 -2.09
CA MET A 248 13.90 6.44 -3.29
C MET A 248 15.29 6.37 -3.94
N ASN A 249 16.33 5.92 -3.25
CA ASN A 249 17.66 5.79 -3.84
C ASN A 249 18.14 4.35 -3.92
N ASP A 250 17.53 3.44 -3.14
CA ASP A 250 18.07 2.10 -2.88
C ASP A 250 17.11 0.98 -3.32
N PHE A 251 15.90 1.32 -3.77
CA PHE A 251 14.91 0.34 -4.20
C PHE A 251 13.86 0.99 -5.13
N PRO A 252 14.12 1.07 -6.45
CA PRO A 252 13.14 1.54 -7.43
C PRO A 252 11.87 0.69 -7.35
N CYS A 253 10.78 1.30 -6.89
CA CYS A 253 9.53 0.60 -6.63
C CYS A 253 8.31 1.45 -6.97
N LEU A 254 7.20 0.77 -7.28
CA LEU A 254 5.90 1.42 -7.29
C LEU A 254 5.37 1.47 -5.86
N VAL A 255 4.94 2.65 -5.43
CA VAL A 255 4.30 2.85 -4.12
C VAL A 255 2.79 2.77 -4.28
N VAL A 256 2.15 1.89 -3.51
CA VAL A 256 0.70 1.66 -3.49
C VAL A 256 0.21 1.81 -2.05
N ARG A 257 -0.75 2.71 -1.83
CA ARG A 257 -1.25 3.06 -0.50
C ARG A 257 -2.75 2.87 -0.42
N GLY A 258 -3.20 1.99 0.46
CA GLY A 258 -4.59 1.88 0.88
C GLY A 258 -4.89 2.95 1.93
N ILE A 259 -5.98 3.70 1.73
CA ILE A 259 -6.33 4.82 2.60
C ILE A 259 -7.04 4.31 3.85
N CYS A 260 -6.37 4.41 5.01
CA CYS A 260 -6.93 3.95 6.29
C CYS A 260 -7.39 5.08 7.22
N ASP A 261 -6.91 6.30 7.02
CA ASP A 261 -7.35 7.50 7.74
C ASP A 261 -7.22 8.74 6.84
N TYR A 262 -7.44 9.94 7.40
CA TYR A 262 -7.40 11.20 6.67
C TYR A 262 -6.20 12.08 7.00
N SER A 263 -5.07 11.49 7.46
CA SER A 263 -3.86 12.26 7.83
C SER A 263 -4.15 13.40 8.80
N ASP A 264 -5.00 13.14 9.79
CA ASP A 264 -5.35 14.09 10.84
C ASP A 264 -5.30 13.43 12.22
N SER A 265 -5.82 14.11 13.23
CA SER A 265 -5.86 13.63 14.60
C SER A 265 -6.81 12.43 14.80
N HIS A 266 -7.72 12.16 13.86
CA HIS A 266 -8.75 11.12 13.94
C HIS A 266 -8.28 9.82 13.28
N LYS A 267 -7.40 9.10 13.97
CA LYS A 267 -6.98 7.77 13.52
C LYS A 267 -8.17 6.83 13.37
N ASN A 268 -8.17 6.04 12.30
CA ASN A 268 -9.20 5.04 12.08
C ASN A 268 -8.58 3.65 11.94
N LYS A 269 -8.57 2.89 13.05
CA LYS A 269 -7.99 1.54 13.08
C LYS A 269 -8.86 0.51 12.38
N GLU A 270 -10.18 0.72 12.38
CA GLU A 270 -11.17 -0.19 11.78
C GLU A 270 -10.94 -0.37 10.28
N TRP A 271 -10.42 0.66 9.60
CA TRP A 271 -10.16 0.61 8.15
C TRP A 271 -8.79 0.07 7.76
N GLN A 272 -7.88 -0.18 8.72
CA GLN A 272 -6.51 -0.59 8.41
C GLN A 272 -6.44 -1.94 7.70
N ALA A 273 -7.16 -2.94 8.20
CA ALA A 273 -7.17 -4.29 7.64
C ALA A 273 -7.69 -4.30 6.20
N TYR A 274 -8.86 -3.71 5.97
CA TYR A 274 -9.44 -3.60 4.62
C TYR A 274 -8.60 -2.74 3.67
N ALA A 275 -8.09 -1.58 4.12
CA ALA A 275 -7.27 -0.72 3.26
C ALA A 275 -5.97 -1.44 2.84
N ALA A 276 -5.35 -2.21 3.74
CA ALA A 276 -4.20 -3.04 3.43
C ALA A 276 -4.56 -4.11 2.39
N MET A 277 -5.68 -4.81 2.60
CA MET A 277 -6.20 -5.79 1.63
C MET A 277 -6.47 -5.18 0.25
N ALA A 278 -7.10 -4.01 0.20
CA ALA A 278 -7.38 -3.31 -1.05
C ALA A 278 -6.10 -2.92 -1.80
N ALA A 279 -5.08 -2.42 -1.09
CA ALA A 279 -3.77 -2.10 -1.65
C ALA A 279 -3.05 -3.35 -2.17
N ALA A 280 -3.08 -4.45 -1.40
CA ALA A 280 -2.47 -5.71 -1.78
C ALA A 280 -3.17 -6.36 -2.99
N ALA A 281 -4.51 -6.36 -3.03
CA ALA A 281 -5.28 -6.82 -4.18
C ALA A 281 -5.00 -5.99 -5.43
N TYR A 282 -4.84 -4.67 -5.31
CA TYR A 282 -4.40 -3.82 -6.42
C TYR A 282 -3.01 -4.22 -6.93
N ALA A 283 -2.06 -4.44 -6.03
CA ALA A 283 -0.71 -4.88 -6.38
C ALA A 283 -0.70 -6.27 -7.03
N LYS A 284 -1.57 -7.18 -6.59
CA LYS A 284 -1.81 -8.48 -7.24
C LYS A 284 -2.30 -8.29 -8.67
N ASP A 285 -3.37 -7.53 -8.90
CA ASP A 285 -3.91 -7.24 -10.23
C ASP A 285 -2.88 -6.56 -11.16
N LEU A 286 -2.01 -5.72 -10.58
CA LEU A 286 -0.90 -5.10 -11.30
C LEU A 286 0.09 -6.15 -11.82
N LEU A 287 0.51 -7.11 -10.99
CA LEU A 287 1.43 -8.18 -11.40
C LEU A 287 0.82 -9.10 -12.47
N TYR A 288 -0.48 -9.38 -12.38
CA TYR A 288 -1.22 -10.11 -13.43
C TYR A 288 -1.24 -9.40 -14.79
N THR A 289 -0.99 -8.10 -14.81
CA THR A 289 -0.94 -7.30 -16.05
C THR A 289 0.44 -7.38 -16.72
N ILE A 290 1.48 -7.78 -15.98
CA ILE A 290 2.86 -7.76 -16.45
C ILE A 290 3.23 -9.14 -16.99
N PRO A 291 3.71 -9.27 -18.24
CA PRO A 291 4.27 -10.53 -18.73
C PRO A 291 5.64 -10.81 -18.05
N PRO A 292 5.99 -12.07 -17.76
CA PRO A 292 7.28 -12.44 -17.15
C PRO A 292 8.50 -11.86 -17.88
N SER A 293 8.49 -11.92 -19.22
CA SER A 293 9.56 -11.36 -20.05
C SER A 293 9.76 -9.85 -19.80
N GLY A 294 8.69 -9.12 -19.51
CA GLY A 294 8.76 -7.69 -19.21
C GLY A 294 9.49 -7.39 -17.89
N VAL A 295 9.47 -8.32 -16.93
CA VAL A 295 10.28 -8.21 -15.70
C VAL A 295 11.71 -8.66 -15.94
N GLU A 296 11.92 -9.72 -16.73
CA GLU A 296 13.24 -10.25 -17.06
C GLU A 296 14.10 -9.27 -17.88
N ASP A 297 13.46 -8.43 -18.70
CA ASP A 297 14.10 -7.38 -19.50
C ASP A 297 14.56 -6.18 -18.65
N GLU A 298 13.95 -5.96 -17.48
CA GLU A 298 14.38 -4.90 -16.55
C GLU A 298 15.71 -5.28 -15.91
N LYS A 299 16.61 -4.31 -15.72
CA LYS A 299 17.87 -4.55 -15.01
C LYS A 299 17.60 -4.97 -13.57
N LYS A 300 18.48 -5.79 -12.99
CA LYS A 300 18.41 -6.10 -11.55
C LYS A 300 18.56 -4.81 -10.77
N ILE A 301 17.83 -4.66 -9.68
CA ILE A 301 17.90 -3.43 -8.88
C ILE A 301 19.34 -3.21 -8.39
N SER A 302 20.04 -4.25 -7.96
CA SER A 302 21.45 -4.18 -7.57
C SER A 302 22.39 -3.63 -8.65
N GLU A 303 22.08 -3.86 -9.93
CA GLU A 303 22.83 -3.33 -11.09
C GLU A 303 22.45 -1.87 -11.38
N VAL A 304 21.21 -1.45 -11.09
CA VAL A 304 20.76 -0.06 -11.22
C VAL A 304 21.42 0.82 -10.15
N LEU A 305 21.58 0.31 -8.92
CA LEU A 305 22.15 1.06 -7.80
C LEU A 305 23.67 1.23 -7.85
N SER A 306 24.36 0.40 -8.63
CA SER A 306 25.83 0.39 -8.74
C SER A 306 26.38 1.19 -9.91
N GLY A 307 25.51 1.74 -10.77
CA GLY A 307 25.86 2.58 -11.92
C GLY A 307 25.55 4.05 -11.68
#